data_AF-A0A9X3CXG2-F1
#
_entry.id   AF-A0A9X3CXG2-F1
#
_cell.length_a   1.000
_cell.length_b   1.000
_cell.length_c   1.000
_cell.angle_alpha   90.00
_cell.angle_beta   90.00
_cell.angle_gamma   90.00
#
_symmetry.space_group_name_H-M   'P 1'
#
loop_
_entity.id
_entity.type
_entity.pdbx_description
1 polymer ?
#
loop_
_entity_poly.entity_id
_entity_poly.type
_entity_poly.pdbx_seq_one_letter_code
_entity_poly.pdbx_strand_id
1 'polypeptide(L)'
;MKYLKVTAIISLLLLWACGENNQQEKREELQQEKYTADWDSLAKYDETAEWFKDAKFGIYAHWGVLSVPAYANDWYPRNMHIEGTNEYKHHVETYGPHSEFGYHDYVPMFKAEEFDADAWAELWKKAGAKFGGIVAIHHDGWSNWDSEINPWNSVDMGPKKDIVGAMEKALKKRDMKFVATFHKARSLQIFQQDSTKWLDDTSYFPYNPELPTASEDSLLSIMYGNIPKEQFYRNWLGELKEVIDNYSPDLIYFDSKLNKLPDSLKRQFVAYYFNHSEAEGKQVVITHKEGELPKSVSLEDLEKGRMKDKTEEFWLTDETVSVGSWSYTNDLGLKTSNEIIDLLADIVSKNGALMLNVSPKANGIIPQNQQEILLEIGQWLETNGEAIYGTRTWEVYGEGPTKQEKSGMFLDKLHYTAQDVRYTQKGDNIYAIFLGWPGNNANVTLQSFSEEVLGENVPQIEAVTVLGGGEIVYKLDGQGLHLTTLANMINEKAFVVKISKGK
;
A
#
# COMPACT_ATOMS: atom_id res chain seq x y z
N MET A 1 -54.59 52.89 -16.12
CA MET A 1 -53.42 52.42 -15.35
C MET A 1 -53.40 50.90 -15.38
N LYS A 2 -52.27 50.34 -15.84
CA LYS A 2 -51.78 48.95 -15.94
C LYS A 2 -52.66 47.77 -15.44
N TYR A 3 -53.03 46.86 -16.35
CA TYR A 3 -53.16 45.39 -16.15
C TYR A 3 -52.90 44.70 -17.52
N LEU A 4 -51.66 44.36 -17.85
CA LEU A 4 -50.95 43.08 -17.72
C LEU A 4 -51.54 41.92 -18.57
N LYS A 5 -50.87 41.66 -19.71
CA LYS A 5 -50.99 40.46 -20.54
C LYS A 5 -50.23 39.32 -19.87
N VAL A 6 -50.88 38.17 -19.63
CA VAL A 6 -50.22 36.89 -19.34
C VAL A 6 -50.94 35.82 -20.13
N THR A 7 -50.35 35.39 -21.25
CA THR A 7 -50.75 34.16 -21.95
C THR A 7 -49.55 33.69 -22.77
N ALA A 8 -48.71 32.88 -22.14
CA ALA A 8 -47.76 31.93 -22.72
C ALA A 8 -46.79 31.56 -21.60
N ILE A 9 -46.64 30.26 -21.34
CA ILE A 9 -45.69 29.53 -20.47
C ILE A 9 -46.49 28.52 -19.62
N ILE A 10 -47.20 27.59 -20.28
CA ILE A 10 -47.59 26.30 -19.70
C ILE A 10 -47.49 25.28 -20.83
N SER A 11 -46.27 25.09 -21.36
CA SER A 11 -46.00 24.01 -22.33
C SER A 11 -44.53 23.56 -22.32
N LEU A 12 -43.62 24.29 -21.67
CA LEU A 12 -42.21 23.89 -21.54
C LEU A 12 -41.85 23.18 -20.22
N LEU A 13 -42.75 23.11 -19.24
CA LEU A 13 -42.47 22.45 -17.95
C LEU A 13 -42.77 20.94 -17.94
N LEU A 14 -43.45 20.41 -18.97
CA LEU A 14 -43.78 18.98 -19.07
C LEU A 14 -42.73 18.16 -19.85
N LEU A 15 -41.78 18.80 -20.53
CA LEU A 15 -40.71 18.11 -21.26
C LEU A 15 -39.39 17.98 -20.49
N TRP A 16 -39.24 18.68 -19.37
CA TRP A 16 -38.09 18.55 -18.48
C TRP A 16 -38.30 17.49 -17.38
N ALA A 17 -39.53 17.36 -16.88
CA ALA A 17 -39.87 16.35 -15.88
C ALA A 17 -39.79 14.89 -16.40
N CYS A 18 -39.99 14.67 -17.71
CA CYS A 18 -39.85 13.33 -18.31
C CYS A 18 -38.41 12.97 -18.66
N GLY A 19 -37.45 13.92 -18.62
CA GLY A 19 -36.04 13.67 -18.89
C GLY A 19 -35.26 13.22 -17.66
N GLU A 20 -35.56 13.82 -16.50
CA GLU A 20 -34.98 13.42 -15.20
C GLU A 20 -35.56 12.09 -14.72
N ASN A 21 -36.87 11.86 -14.89
CA ASN A 21 -37.49 10.57 -14.54
C ASN A 21 -36.90 9.40 -15.34
N ASN A 22 -36.51 9.61 -16.60
CA ASN A 22 -35.97 8.54 -17.44
C ASN A 22 -34.47 8.25 -17.17
N GLN A 23 -33.73 9.17 -16.53
CA GLN A 23 -32.38 8.88 -16.02
C GLN A 23 -32.42 8.25 -14.63
N GLN A 24 -33.43 8.58 -13.83
CA GLN A 24 -33.66 7.99 -12.51
C GLN A 24 -34.29 6.58 -12.62
N GLU A 25 -35.27 6.38 -13.50
CA GLU A 25 -35.87 5.06 -13.80
C GLU A 25 -34.87 4.10 -14.47
N LYS A 26 -33.88 4.63 -15.22
CA LYS A 26 -32.78 3.83 -15.80
C LYS A 26 -31.67 3.51 -14.80
N ARG A 27 -31.61 4.23 -13.68
CA ARG A 27 -30.79 3.90 -12.49
C ARG A 27 -31.49 2.92 -11.55
N GLU A 28 -32.80 2.75 -11.69
CA GLU A 28 -33.65 1.86 -10.89
C GLU A 28 -34.10 0.58 -11.64
N GLU A 29 -33.53 0.27 -12.80
CA GLU A 29 -33.41 -1.13 -13.20
C GLU A 29 -32.53 -1.78 -12.12
N LEU A 30 -33.16 -2.50 -11.17
CA LEU A 30 -32.51 -3.30 -10.13
C LEU A 30 -31.32 -4.03 -10.78
N GLN A 31 -30.14 -3.45 -10.69
CA GLN A 31 -28.91 -4.09 -11.12
C GLN A 31 -28.72 -5.18 -10.08
N GLN A 32 -29.28 -6.36 -10.38
CA GLN A 32 -29.22 -7.51 -9.51
C GLN A 32 -27.76 -7.69 -9.10
N GLU A 33 -27.48 -7.59 -7.79
CA GLU A 33 -26.12 -7.70 -7.27
C GLU A 33 -25.46 -8.95 -7.88
N LYS A 34 -24.36 -8.74 -8.61
CA LYS A 34 -23.64 -9.82 -9.29
C LYS A 34 -22.99 -10.74 -8.26
N TYR A 35 -22.52 -10.17 -7.16
CA TYR A 35 -21.88 -10.89 -6.07
C TYR A 35 -22.76 -10.82 -4.81
N THR A 36 -23.09 -11.97 -4.26
CA THR A 36 -23.77 -12.07 -2.96
C THR A 36 -22.74 -12.28 -1.85
N ALA A 37 -23.11 -12.01 -0.58
CA ALA A 37 -22.24 -12.18 0.59
C ALA A 37 -22.01 -13.66 0.98
N ASP A 38 -21.54 -14.43 0.00
CA ASP A 38 -21.25 -15.87 0.03
C ASP A 38 -19.91 -16.13 -0.67
N TRP A 39 -19.05 -16.96 -0.08
CA TRP A 39 -17.69 -17.13 -0.60
C TRP A 39 -17.65 -17.76 -2.00
N ASP A 40 -18.57 -18.69 -2.31
CA ASP A 40 -18.63 -19.30 -3.65
C ASP A 40 -19.11 -18.29 -4.70
N SER A 41 -19.99 -17.35 -4.30
CA SER A 41 -20.37 -16.23 -5.14
C SER A 41 -19.18 -15.27 -5.37
N LEU A 42 -18.43 -14.95 -4.32
CA LEU A 42 -17.35 -13.95 -4.37
C LEU A 42 -16.11 -14.46 -5.11
N ALA A 43 -15.81 -15.76 -4.98
CA ALA A 43 -14.70 -16.40 -5.69
C ALA A 43 -14.86 -16.43 -7.22
N LYS A 44 -16.02 -16.01 -7.75
CA LYS A 44 -16.25 -15.83 -9.19
C LYS A 44 -15.72 -14.50 -9.70
N TYR A 45 -15.31 -13.59 -8.82
CA TYR A 45 -14.61 -12.39 -9.22
C TYR A 45 -13.30 -12.81 -9.90
N ASP A 46 -13.10 -12.40 -11.14
CA ASP A 46 -11.86 -12.69 -11.85
C ASP A 46 -10.74 -11.84 -11.20
N GLU A 47 -9.99 -12.48 -10.30
CA GLU A 47 -9.01 -11.86 -9.41
C GLU A 47 -7.77 -11.30 -10.12
N THR A 48 -7.74 -11.33 -11.44
CA THR A 48 -6.63 -10.80 -12.19
C THR A 48 -6.82 -9.32 -12.49
N ALA A 49 -6.65 -8.48 -11.47
CA ALA A 49 -6.36 -7.07 -11.68
C ALA A 49 -5.00 -6.95 -12.40
N GLU A 50 -4.99 -7.17 -13.72
CA GLU A 50 -3.77 -7.17 -14.54
C GLU A 50 -3.04 -5.83 -14.40
N TRP A 51 -3.78 -4.74 -14.17
CA TRP A 51 -3.20 -3.44 -13.83
C TRP A 51 -2.26 -3.51 -12.63
N PHE A 52 -2.61 -4.27 -11.58
CA PHE A 52 -1.82 -4.38 -10.36
C PHE A 52 -0.59 -5.26 -10.58
N LYS A 53 -0.77 -6.37 -11.31
CA LYS A 53 0.34 -7.22 -11.74
C LYS A 53 1.32 -6.46 -12.63
N ASP A 54 0.86 -5.52 -13.44
CA ASP A 54 1.73 -4.70 -14.28
C ASP A 54 2.38 -3.54 -13.53
N ALA A 55 1.71 -3.02 -12.50
CA ALA A 55 2.10 -1.84 -11.76
C ALA A 55 3.40 -2.01 -10.96
N LYS A 56 3.57 -3.15 -10.28
CA LYS A 56 4.74 -3.58 -9.47
C LYS A 56 5.17 -2.69 -8.30
N PHE A 57 5.06 -1.37 -8.41
CA PHE A 57 5.57 -0.41 -7.43
C PHE A 57 4.53 0.65 -7.12
N GLY A 58 4.26 0.86 -5.83
CA GLY A 58 3.39 1.90 -5.33
C GLY A 58 3.93 2.54 -4.06
N ILE A 59 3.36 3.67 -3.66
CA ILE A 59 3.79 4.41 -2.46
C ILE A 59 2.59 4.84 -1.63
N TYR A 60 2.69 4.71 -0.30
CA TYR A 60 1.69 5.17 0.66
C TYR A 60 2.35 5.86 1.85
N ALA A 61 1.55 6.35 2.79
CA ALA A 61 2.04 7.07 3.96
C ALA A 61 1.26 6.71 5.24
N HIS A 62 1.99 6.31 6.29
CA HIS A 62 1.50 6.27 7.66
C HIS A 62 1.55 7.67 8.28
N TRP A 63 0.43 8.37 8.19
CA TRP A 63 0.34 9.76 8.60
C TRP A 63 -1.02 10.11 9.19
N GLY A 64 -1.01 10.90 10.27
CA GLY A 64 -2.20 11.24 11.06
C GLY A 64 -1.80 11.78 12.43
N VAL A 65 -2.71 11.72 13.40
CA VAL A 65 -2.46 12.17 14.79
C VAL A 65 -1.27 11.45 15.42
N LEU A 66 -1.06 10.17 15.07
CA LEU A 66 0.09 9.35 15.49
C LEU A 66 1.45 9.96 15.11
N SER A 67 1.49 10.91 14.17
CA SER A 67 2.72 11.58 13.73
C SER A 67 3.08 12.82 14.57
N VAL A 68 2.14 13.30 15.41
CA VAL A 68 2.34 14.50 16.25
C VAL A 68 3.47 14.32 17.27
N PRO A 69 3.54 13.19 18.02
CA PRO A 69 4.57 13.02 19.06
C PRO A 69 5.99 12.94 18.48
N ALA A 70 6.12 12.52 17.21
CA ALA A 70 7.41 12.30 16.52
C ALA A 70 8.42 11.48 17.35
N TYR A 71 7.94 10.44 18.04
CA TYR A 71 8.70 9.65 19.00
C TYR A 71 8.41 8.14 18.87
N ALA A 72 9.46 7.33 18.99
CA ALA A 72 9.45 5.85 18.93
C ALA A 72 8.96 5.25 17.61
N ASN A 73 7.64 5.17 17.39
CA ASN A 73 7.03 4.64 16.16
C ASN A 73 5.52 4.94 16.09
N ASP A 74 4.87 4.44 15.04
CA ASP A 74 3.41 4.52 14.80
C ASP A 74 2.54 3.80 15.85
N TRP A 75 3.14 3.02 16.74
CA TRP A 75 2.50 2.43 17.93
C TRP A 75 2.65 3.28 19.19
N TYR A 76 3.22 4.48 19.10
CA TYR A 76 3.21 5.45 20.20
C TYR A 76 1.82 5.62 20.86
N PRO A 77 0.69 5.73 20.12
CA PRO A 77 -0.63 5.85 20.73
C PRO A 77 -0.98 4.70 21.68
N ARG A 78 -0.54 3.47 21.37
CA ARG A 78 -0.67 2.33 22.29
C ARG A 78 0.34 2.43 23.44
N ASN A 79 1.62 2.50 23.09
CA ASN A 79 2.72 2.29 24.04
C ASN A 79 2.83 3.40 25.08
N MET A 80 2.38 4.62 24.76
CA MET A 80 2.30 5.70 25.74
C MET A 80 1.45 5.31 26.97
N HIS A 81 0.47 4.41 26.84
CA HIS A 81 -0.40 3.97 27.94
C HIS A 81 0.14 2.74 28.71
N ILE A 82 1.33 2.22 28.37
CA ILE A 82 1.91 1.03 29.01
C ILE A 82 3.05 1.46 29.93
N GLU A 83 2.80 1.44 31.24
CA GLU A 83 3.78 1.84 32.24
C GLU A 83 5.11 1.07 32.10
N GLY A 84 6.22 1.79 32.21
CA GLY A 84 7.58 1.24 32.11
C GLY A 84 8.19 1.29 30.71
N THR A 85 7.40 1.46 29.65
CA THR A 85 7.90 1.69 28.29
C THR A 85 8.61 3.05 28.16
N ASN A 86 9.39 3.23 27.10
CA ASN A 86 10.05 4.51 26.84
C ASN A 86 9.04 5.57 26.39
N GLU A 87 8.01 5.16 25.66
CA GLU A 87 6.90 5.98 25.19
C GLU A 87 6.10 6.54 26.36
N TYR A 88 5.76 5.72 27.37
CA TYR A 88 5.09 6.16 28.59
C TYR A 88 5.93 7.21 29.34
N LYS A 89 7.22 6.94 29.55
CA LYS A 89 8.13 7.87 30.25
C LYS A 89 8.23 9.19 29.50
N HIS A 90 8.50 9.14 28.19
CA HIS A 90 8.56 10.31 27.34
C HIS A 90 7.26 11.11 27.39
N HIS A 91 6.11 10.42 27.35
CA HIS A 91 4.80 11.05 27.41
C HIS A 91 4.62 11.84 28.71
N VAL A 92 4.84 11.18 29.86
CA VAL A 92 4.68 11.80 31.17
C VAL A 92 5.66 12.95 31.38
N GLU A 93 6.91 12.82 30.94
CA GLU A 93 7.93 13.86 31.06
C GLU A 93 7.65 15.08 30.16
N THR A 94 7.05 14.88 28.99
CA THR A 94 6.88 15.93 27.98
C THR A 94 5.51 16.61 28.04
N TYR A 95 4.44 15.84 28.26
CA TYR A 95 3.05 16.28 28.17
C TYR A 95 2.30 16.23 29.50
N GLY A 96 2.77 15.41 30.45
CA GLY A 96 2.15 15.23 31.76
C GLY A 96 1.42 13.89 31.90
N PRO A 97 0.73 13.66 33.03
CA PRO A 97 0.02 12.40 33.26
C PRO A 97 -1.18 12.25 32.31
N HIS A 98 -1.52 11.01 31.97
CA HIS A 98 -2.61 10.66 31.04
C HIS A 98 -4.00 11.18 31.45
N SER A 99 -4.19 11.49 32.73
CA SER A 99 -5.41 12.12 33.25
C SER A 99 -5.54 13.60 32.88
N GLU A 100 -4.43 14.26 32.54
CA GLU A 100 -4.36 15.66 32.12
C GLU A 100 -4.13 15.79 30.61
N PHE A 101 -3.37 14.86 30.02
CA PHE A 101 -3.09 14.82 28.59
C PHE A 101 -3.16 13.37 28.09
N GLY A 102 -4.25 13.00 27.42
CA GLY A 102 -4.42 11.70 26.77
C GLY A 102 -4.08 11.73 25.29
N TYR A 103 -4.11 10.57 24.61
CA TYR A 103 -3.86 10.52 23.17
C TYR A 103 -4.79 11.44 22.34
N HIS A 104 -6.06 11.57 22.76
CA HIS A 104 -7.04 12.46 22.13
C HIS A 104 -6.62 13.94 22.15
N ASP A 105 -5.77 14.36 23.09
CA ASP A 105 -5.29 15.74 23.19
C ASP A 105 -4.22 16.09 22.13
N TYR A 106 -3.69 15.10 21.40
CA TYR A 106 -2.87 15.36 20.21
C TYR A 106 -3.72 15.79 19.01
N VAL A 107 -5.04 15.52 18.98
CA VAL A 107 -5.90 15.81 17.83
C VAL A 107 -5.86 17.29 17.42
N PRO A 108 -6.00 18.27 18.35
CA PRO A 108 -5.89 19.70 17.99
C PRO A 108 -4.49 20.13 17.53
N MET A 109 -3.46 19.33 17.82
CA MET A 109 -2.08 19.59 17.40
C MET A 109 -1.80 19.08 15.99
N PHE A 110 -2.58 18.11 15.49
CA PHE A 110 -2.50 17.64 14.11
C PHE A 110 -3.21 18.63 13.17
N LYS A 111 -2.46 19.61 12.65
CA LYS A 111 -3.02 20.69 11.81
C LYS A 111 -2.79 20.54 10.32
N ALA A 112 -1.85 19.69 9.89
CA ALA A 112 -1.51 19.50 8.47
C ALA A 112 -1.31 20.82 7.69
N GLU A 113 -0.65 21.81 8.29
CA GLU A 113 -0.56 23.18 7.77
C GLU A 113 0.12 23.25 6.40
N GLU A 114 1.04 22.34 6.14
CA GLU A 114 1.86 22.25 4.92
C GLU A 114 1.52 21.03 4.05
N PHE A 115 0.41 20.34 4.36
CA PHE A 115 -0.05 19.24 3.52
C PHE A 115 -0.54 19.71 2.16
N ASP A 116 0.04 19.13 1.11
CA ASP A 116 -0.32 19.34 -0.28
C ASP A 116 -0.37 17.97 -1.01
N ALA A 117 -1.59 17.50 -1.27
CA ALA A 117 -1.83 16.23 -1.97
C ALA A 117 -1.29 16.23 -3.40
N ASP A 118 -1.34 17.38 -4.11
CA ASP A 118 -0.81 17.51 -5.46
C ASP A 118 0.73 17.36 -5.45
N ALA A 119 1.41 17.94 -4.45
CA ALA A 119 2.86 17.80 -4.29
C ALA A 119 3.27 16.36 -3.95
N TRP A 120 2.53 15.69 -3.07
CA TRP A 120 2.77 14.29 -2.72
C TRP A 120 2.57 13.36 -3.92
N ALA A 121 1.43 13.48 -4.62
CA ALA A 121 1.14 12.68 -5.81
C ALA A 121 2.16 12.92 -6.94
N GLU A 122 2.65 14.15 -7.10
CA GLU A 122 3.71 14.46 -8.05
C GLU A 122 5.03 13.79 -7.67
N LEU A 123 5.39 13.79 -6.39
CA LEU A 123 6.57 13.06 -5.90
C LEU A 123 6.43 11.55 -6.14
N TRP A 124 5.24 10.97 -5.93
CA TRP A 124 5.02 9.53 -6.15
C TRP A 124 5.20 9.18 -7.63
N LYS A 125 4.63 10.01 -8.51
CA LYS A 125 4.77 9.86 -9.96
C LYS A 125 6.23 9.93 -10.38
N LYS A 126 6.98 10.92 -9.88
CA LYS A 126 8.42 11.06 -10.16
C LYS A 126 9.23 9.89 -9.64
N ALA A 127 8.84 9.31 -8.51
CA ALA A 127 9.44 8.10 -7.97
C ALA A 127 9.13 6.84 -8.80
N GLY A 128 8.23 6.92 -9.78
CA GLY A 128 7.82 5.80 -10.63
C GLY A 128 6.64 5.00 -10.10
N ALA A 129 6.01 5.38 -8.99
CA ALA A 129 4.85 4.66 -8.48
C ALA A 129 3.69 4.66 -9.49
N LYS A 130 3.00 3.51 -9.59
CA LYS A 130 1.81 3.33 -10.45
C LYS A 130 0.50 3.30 -9.67
N PHE A 131 0.61 3.01 -8.38
CA PHE A 131 -0.47 3.09 -7.41
C PHE A 131 0.01 3.77 -6.15
N GLY A 132 -0.90 4.31 -5.35
CA GLY A 132 -0.54 4.87 -4.06
C GLY A 132 -1.69 5.47 -3.30
N GLY A 133 -1.41 6.02 -2.13
CA GLY A 133 -2.42 6.64 -1.29
C GLY A 133 -1.94 6.94 0.11
N ILE A 134 -2.82 6.77 1.09
CA ILE A 134 -2.56 7.06 2.49
C ILE A 134 -3.29 6.03 3.37
N VAL A 135 -2.79 5.85 4.59
CA VAL A 135 -3.57 5.18 5.64
C VAL A 135 -4.85 5.97 5.90
N ALA A 136 -5.99 5.39 5.52
CA ALA A 136 -7.30 6.02 5.73
C ALA A 136 -7.67 6.01 7.21
N ILE A 137 -7.41 4.89 7.89
CA ILE A 137 -7.51 4.74 9.34
C ILE A 137 -6.47 3.74 9.85
N HIS A 138 -5.66 4.19 10.80
CA HIS A 138 -4.72 3.33 11.52
C HIS A 138 -5.44 2.65 12.71
N HIS A 139 -4.69 2.00 13.62
CA HIS A 139 -5.26 1.37 14.80
C HIS A 139 -5.79 2.35 15.86
N ASP A 140 -5.41 3.62 15.77
CA ASP A 140 -5.58 4.66 16.78
C ASP A 140 -6.98 5.30 16.81
N GLY A 141 -7.88 4.84 15.95
CA GLY A 141 -9.27 5.31 15.87
C GLY A 141 -9.48 6.61 15.10
N TRP A 142 -8.43 7.16 14.48
CA TRP A 142 -8.48 8.40 13.71
C TRP A 142 -8.76 8.15 12.22
N SER A 143 -9.73 8.89 11.66
CA SER A 143 -10.10 8.81 10.23
C SER A 143 -9.53 10.00 9.46
N ASN A 144 -8.82 9.75 8.37
CA ASN A 144 -8.25 10.78 7.49
C ASN A 144 -9.24 11.27 6.39
N TRP A 145 -10.53 11.01 6.52
CA TRP A 145 -11.59 11.40 5.57
C TRP A 145 -12.76 12.10 6.27
N ASP A 146 -13.71 12.62 5.50
CA ASP A 146 -14.96 13.20 6.00
C ASP A 146 -15.94 12.07 6.42
N SER A 147 -15.81 11.56 7.65
CA SER A 147 -16.63 10.43 8.12
C SER A 147 -17.89 10.91 8.84
N GLU A 148 -19.05 10.43 8.41
CA GLU A 148 -20.32 10.66 9.13
C GLU A 148 -20.47 9.71 10.32
N ILE A 149 -19.81 8.54 10.26
CA ILE A 149 -19.85 7.50 11.30
C ILE A 149 -18.85 7.77 12.44
N ASN A 150 -17.63 8.19 12.10
CA ASN A 150 -16.58 8.41 13.09
C ASN A 150 -16.33 9.91 13.32
N PRO A 151 -16.74 10.48 14.48
CA PRO A 151 -16.50 11.89 14.77
C PRO A 151 -15.02 12.23 14.95
N TRP A 152 -14.15 11.25 15.18
CA TRP A 152 -12.70 11.43 15.21
C TRP A 152 -12.12 11.40 13.81
N ASN A 153 -12.33 12.48 13.07
CA ASN A 153 -11.93 12.58 11.69
C ASN A 153 -11.28 13.93 11.33
N SER A 154 -10.56 13.95 10.21
CA SER A 154 -9.73 15.08 9.79
C SER A 154 -10.50 16.29 9.26
N VAL A 155 -11.82 16.17 9.03
CA VAL A 155 -12.69 17.28 8.62
C VAL A 155 -13.34 17.92 9.82
N ASP A 156 -13.92 17.13 10.71
CA ASP A 156 -14.57 17.58 11.94
C ASP A 156 -13.57 18.04 13.00
N MET A 157 -12.33 17.57 12.95
CA MET A 157 -11.29 17.89 13.93
C MET A 157 -9.94 18.18 13.27
N GLY A 158 -8.94 18.54 14.07
CA GLY A 158 -7.56 18.76 13.62
C GLY A 158 -7.45 19.67 12.40
N PRO A 159 -7.05 19.14 11.22
CA PRO A 159 -6.67 19.96 10.06
C PRO A 159 -7.83 20.57 9.28
N LYS A 160 -9.09 20.15 9.52
CA LYS A 160 -10.28 20.59 8.77
C LYS A 160 -10.15 20.34 7.26
N LYS A 161 -9.61 19.17 6.91
CA LYS A 161 -9.31 18.76 5.53
C LYS A 161 -9.70 17.30 5.32
N ASP A 162 -10.35 17.01 4.20
CA ASP A 162 -10.53 15.63 3.71
C ASP A 162 -9.22 15.17 3.04
N ILE A 163 -8.38 14.45 3.80
CA ILE A 163 -7.03 14.06 3.36
C ILE A 163 -7.11 12.92 2.35
N VAL A 164 -7.92 11.90 2.62
CA VAL A 164 -8.16 10.75 1.72
C VAL A 164 -8.72 11.24 0.39
N GLY A 165 -9.75 12.08 0.41
CA GLY A 165 -10.35 12.66 -0.80
C GLY A 165 -9.40 13.58 -1.56
N ALA A 166 -8.52 14.32 -0.87
CA ALA A 166 -7.49 15.13 -1.54
C ALA A 166 -6.45 14.26 -2.27
N MET A 167 -5.99 13.18 -1.62
CA MET A 167 -5.04 12.24 -2.23
C MET A 167 -5.64 11.49 -3.42
N GLU A 168 -6.88 11.03 -3.30
CA GLU A 168 -7.62 10.38 -4.39
C GLU A 168 -7.67 11.26 -5.64
N LYS A 169 -8.11 12.52 -5.50
CA LYS A 169 -8.16 13.48 -6.62
C LYS A 169 -6.79 13.74 -7.23
N ALA A 170 -5.76 13.91 -6.39
CA ALA A 170 -4.41 14.21 -6.84
C ALA A 170 -3.78 13.04 -7.62
N LEU A 171 -4.05 11.80 -7.22
CA LEU A 171 -3.57 10.60 -7.89
C LEU A 171 -4.33 10.32 -9.19
N LYS A 172 -5.67 10.42 -9.19
CA LYS A 172 -6.47 10.24 -10.41
C LYS A 172 -6.11 11.26 -11.50
N LYS A 173 -5.85 12.51 -11.13
CA LYS A 173 -5.36 13.58 -12.04
C LYS A 173 -4.04 13.22 -12.73
N ARG A 174 -3.31 12.22 -12.21
CA ARG A 174 -2.00 11.77 -12.71
C ARG A 174 -2.04 10.36 -13.30
N ASP A 175 -3.23 9.81 -13.55
CA ASP A 175 -3.44 8.44 -14.03
C ASP A 175 -2.82 7.36 -13.12
N MET A 176 -2.79 7.63 -11.81
CA MET A 176 -2.32 6.69 -10.81
C MET A 176 -3.50 6.02 -10.10
N LYS A 177 -3.32 4.74 -9.77
CA LYS A 177 -4.31 3.94 -9.06
C LYS A 177 -4.35 4.32 -7.58
N PHE A 178 -5.56 4.47 -7.02
CA PHE A 178 -5.76 4.94 -5.66
C PHE A 178 -5.87 3.79 -4.65
N VAL A 179 -5.13 3.89 -3.55
CA VAL A 179 -5.10 2.91 -2.46
C VAL A 179 -5.58 3.54 -1.16
N ALA A 180 -6.48 2.84 -0.46
CA ALA A 180 -6.88 3.17 0.91
C ALA A 180 -6.55 2.00 1.83
N THR A 181 -5.84 2.25 2.92
CA THR A 181 -5.47 1.20 3.89
C THR A 181 -6.26 1.32 5.19
N PHE A 182 -6.66 0.17 5.74
CA PHE A 182 -7.51 0.03 6.92
C PHE A 182 -6.86 -0.88 7.95
N HIS A 183 -6.66 -0.34 9.15
CA HIS A 183 -5.99 -1.05 10.24
C HIS A 183 -6.91 -1.21 11.47
N LYS A 184 -8.16 -0.75 11.37
CA LYS A 184 -9.10 -0.62 12.48
C LYS A 184 -9.51 -1.94 13.14
N ALA A 185 -9.37 -3.09 12.48
CA ALA A 185 -9.87 -4.38 13.01
C ALA A 185 -9.35 -4.72 14.42
N ARG A 186 -8.14 -4.26 14.75
CA ARG A 186 -7.49 -4.40 16.06
C ARG A 186 -8.00 -3.42 17.12
N SER A 187 -8.71 -2.35 16.75
CA SER A 187 -9.08 -1.27 17.68
C SER A 187 -10.16 -1.66 18.68
N LEU A 188 -10.97 -2.70 18.42
CA LEU A 188 -12.02 -3.13 19.34
C LEU A 188 -11.43 -3.62 20.67
N GLN A 189 -11.89 -3.05 21.78
CA GLN A 189 -11.55 -3.51 23.12
C GLN A 189 -12.31 -4.82 23.44
N ILE A 190 -11.59 -5.95 23.45
CA ILE A 190 -12.17 -7.28 23.69
C ILE A 190 -11.80 -7.87 25.06
N PHE A 191 -10.90 -7.23 25.82
CA PHE A 191 -10.38 -7.78 27.08
C PHE A 191 -10.81 -7.02 28.34
N GLN A 192 -11.82 -6.15 28.25
CA GLN A 192 -12.38 -5.43 29.39
C GLN A 192 -12.62 -6.33 30.62
N GLN A 193 -13.11 -7.55 30.42
CA GLN A 193 -13.47 -8.50 31.49
C GLN A 193 -12.35 -9.49 31.88
N ASP A 194 -11.18 -9.44 31.23
CA ASP A 194 -10.06 -10.36 31.47
C ASP A 194 -8.78 -9.57 31.78
N SER A 195 -8.56 -9.29 33.07
CA SER A 195 -7.42 -8.49 33.53
C SER A 195 -6.05 -9.11 33.25
N THR A 196 -6.00 -10.41 32.92
CA THR A 196 -4.75 -11.07 32.52
C THR A 196 -4.31 -10.69 31.11
N LYS A 197 -5.21 -10.07 30.33
CA LYS A 197 -5.00 -9.71 28.92
C LYS A 197 -5.15 -8.22 28.64
N TRP A 198 -5.21 -7.39 29.67
CA TRP A 198 -5.32 -5.94 29.51
C TRP A 198 -4.18 -5.30 28.70
N LEU A 199 -3.01 -5.95 28.60
CA LEU A 199 -1.88 -5.54 27.79
C LEU A 199 -1.70 -6.36 26.50
N ASP A 200 -2.63 -7.27 26.18
CA ASP A 200 -2.60 -8.03 24.93
C ASP A 200 -2.89 -7.09 23.75
N ASP A 201 -2.18 -7.27 22.64
CA ASP A 201 -2.24 -6.37 21.48
C ASP A 201 -3.36 -6.72 20.49
N THR A 202 -4.11 -7.80 20.74
CA THR A 202 -5.33 -8.09 19.97
C THR A 202 -6.36 -6.97 20.13
N SER A 203 -6.36 -6.26 21.26
CA SER A 203 -6.96 -4.92 21.40
C SER A 203 -5.86 -3.87 21.31
N TYR A 204 -5.95 -2.91 20.39
CA TYR A 204 -4.86 -1.97 20.12
C TYR A 204 -4.55 -1.04 21.29
N PHE A 205 -5.55 -0.57 22.04
CA PHE A 205 -5.29 0.15 23.28
C PHE A 205 -5.30 -0.81 24.47
N PRO A 206 -4.35 -0.68 25.42
CA PRO A 206 -4.42 -1.45 26.65
C PRO A 206 -5.65 -1.04 27.44
N TYR A 207 -6.29 -2.01 28.10
CA TYR A 207 -7.39 -1.70 29.00
C TYR A 207 -6.85 -1.33 30.37
N ASN A 208 -7.11 -0.11 30.82
CA ASN A 208 -6.82 0.32 32.19
C ASN A 208 -7.97 1.21 32.67
N PRO A 209 -8.76 0.80 33.69
CA PRO A 209 -9.88 1.59 34.23
C PRO A 209 -9.53 3.02 34.66
N GLU A 210 -8.25 3.31 34.90
CA GLU A 210 -7.78 4.62 35.33
C GLU A 210 -7.32 5.52 34.16
N LEU A 211 -7.30 5.00 32.92
CA LEU A 211 -6.84 5.71 31.74
C LEU A 211 -7.98 6.02 30.75
N PRO A 212 -7.81 7.03 29.88
CA PRO A 212 -8.79 7.35 28.83
C PRO A 212 -9.12 6.16 27.91
N THR A 213 -8.22 5.18 27.78
CA THR A 213 -8.40 3.99 26.93
C THR A 213 -9.55 3.08 27.38
N ALA A 214 -9.98 3.17 28.65
CA ALA A 214 -11.15 2.47 29.17
C ALA A 214 -12.37 3.38 29.37
N SER A 215 -12.34 4.60 28.82
CA SER A 215 -13.44 5.55 28.97
C SER A 215 -14.73 5.04 28.35
N GLU A 216 -15.84 5.22 29.06
CA GLU A 216 -17.21 4.99 28.56
C GLU A 216 -17.86 6.29 28.08
N ASP A 217 -17.12 7.41 28.06
CA ASP A 217 -17.60 8.64 27.45
C ASP A 217 -17.95 8.39 25.97
N SER A 218 -19.08 8.93 25.54
CA SER A 218 -19.65 8.66 24.22
C SER A 218 -18.71 9.00 23.06
N LEU A 219 -17.84 10.00 23.23
CA LEU A 219 -16.88 10.39 22.20
C LEU A 219 -15.57 9.61 22.35
N LEU A 220 -14.97 9.60 23.54
CA LEU A 220 -13.67 8.93 23.75
C LEU A 220 -13.73 7.43 23.50
N SER A 221 -14.83 6.79 23.89
CA SER A 221 -15.05 5.35 23.69
C SER A 221 -14.92 4.93 22.22
N ILE A 222 -15.32 5.79 21.27
CA ILE A 222 -15.21 5.53 19.83
C ILE A 222 -13.75 5.53 19.38
N MET A 223 -12.95 6.53 19.77
CA MET A 223 -11.53 6.62 19.44
C MET A 223 -10.75 5.41 19.99
N TYR A 224 -10.97 5.09 21.27
CA TYR A 224 -10.25 4.01 21.94
C TYR A 224 -10.83 2.62 21.68
N GLY A 225 -11.89 2.53 20.87
CA GLY A 225 -12.57 1.27 20.55
C GLY A 225 -13.21 0.57 21.75
N ASN A 226 -13.46 1.29 22.84
CA ASN A 226 -14.16 0.82 24.04
C ASN A 226 -15.68 0.96 23.89
N ILE A 227 -16.20 0.50 22.75
CA ILE A 227 -17.63 0.52 22.41
C ILE A 227 -18.20 -0.90 22.37
N PRO A 228 -19.53 -1.07 22.48
CA PRO A 228 -20.16 -2.36 22.30
C PRO A 228 -19.78 -2.99 20.94
N LYS A 229 -19.41 -4.27 20.97
CA LYS A 229 -18.97 -5.04 19.79
C LYS A 229 -19.90 -4.90 18.57
N GLU A 230 -21.21 -4.93 18.78
CA GLU A 230 -22.17 -4.79 17.68
C GLU A 230 -22.17 -3.39 17.05
N GLN A 231 -21.88 -2.34 17.85
CA GLN A 231 -21.67 -1.01 17.32
C GLN A 231 -20.36 -0.95 16.53
N PHE A 232 -19.28 -1.52 17.07
CA PHE A 232 -18.01 -1.59 16.36
C PHE A 232 -18.12 -2.29 15.00
N TYR A 233 -18.84 -3.42 14.91
CA TYR A 233 -19.05 -4.13 13.65
C TYR A 233 -19.84 -3.30 12.62
N ARG A 234 -20.87 -2.57 13.06
CA ARG A 234 -21.59 -1.64 12.18
C ARG A 234 -20.70 -0.51 11.70
N ASN A 235 -19.92 0.09 12.59
CA ASN A 235 -19.00 1.17 12.25
C ASN A 235 -17.92 0.70 11.28
N TRP A 236 -17.29 -0.45 11.55
CA TRP A 236 -16.24 -1.02 10.68
C TRP A 236 -16.71 -1.22 9.25
N LEU A 237 -17.89 -1.84 9.06
CA LEU A 237 -18.43 -2.05 7.71
C LEU A 237 -18.92 -0.73 7.10
N GLY A 238 -19.56 0.15 7.89
CA GLY A 238 -20.08 1.41 7.40
C GLY A 238 -18.97 2.37 6.94
N GLU A 239 -17.87 2.47 7.68
CA GLU A 239 -16.71 3.31 7.33
C GLU A 239 -16.02 2.82 6.04
N LEU A 240 -15.93 1.50 5.85
CA LEU A 240 -15.47 0.94 4.57
C LEU A 240 -16.39 1.35 3.42
N LYS A 241 -17.71 1.34 3.63
CA LYS A 241 -18.68 1.79 2.62
C LYS A 241 -18.56 3.29 2.35
N GLU A 242 -18.41 4.13 3.37
CA GLU A 242 -18.17 5.57 3.18
C GLU A 242 -16.97 5.81 2.27
N VAL A 243 -15.85 5.13 2.52
CA VAL A 243 -14.65 5.30 1.69
C VAL A 243 -14.83 4.77 0.27
N ILE A 244 -15.54 3.65 0.11
CA ILE A 244 -15.85 3.09 -1.21
C ILE A 244 -16.75 4.05 -2.01
N ASP A 245 -17.82 4.54 -1.41
CA ASP A 245 -18.82 5.39 -2.05
C ASP A 245 -18.25 6.76 -2.42
N ASN A 246 -17.46 7.35 -1.52
CA ASN A 246 -16.94 8.71 -1.70
C ASN A 246 -15.69 8.77 -2.57
N TYR A 247 -14.84 7.74 -2.54
CA TYR A 247 -13.50 7.80 -3.13
C TYR A 247 -13.22 6.70 -4.15
N SER A 248 -13.99 5.60 -4.15
CA SER A 248 -13.89 4.51 -5.11
C SER A 248 -12.42 4.05 -5.28
N PRO A 249 -11.78 3.51 -4.22
CA PRO A 249 -10.40 3.03 -4.29
C PRO A 249 -10.23 1.92 -5.34
N ASP A 250 -9.02 1.80 -5.89
CA ASP A 250 -8.64 0.68 -6.76
C ASP A 250 -8.08 -0.48 -5.94
N LEU A 251 -7.49 -0.21 -4.76
CA LEU A 251 -7.01 -1.21 -3.82
C LEU A 251 -7.46 -0.86 -2.40
N ILE A 252 -8.09 -1.82 -1.72
CA ILE A 252 -8.31 -1.77 -0.28
C ILE A 252 -7.34 -2.73 0.40
N TYR A 253 -6.50 -2.15 1.24
CA TYR A 253 -5.52 -2.87 2.03
C TYR A 253 -6.07 -3.08 3.44
N PHE A 254 -5.92 -4.30 3.97
CA PHE A 254 -6.15 -4.56 5.38
C PHE A 254 -4.87 -4.96 6.10
N ASP A 255 -4.67 -4.33 7.25
CA ASP A 255 -3.74 -4.82 8.26
C ASP A 255 -4.33 -6.05 8.99
N SER A 256 -3.58 -6.58 9.94
CA SER A 256 -3.88 -7.73 10.79
C SER A 256 -5.15 -7.59 11.66
N LYS A 257 -5.59 -8.74 12.18
CA LYS A 257 -6.74 -8.95 13.08
C LYS A 257 -8.10 -8.93 12.40
N LEU A 258 -8.16 -9.08 11.08
CA LEU A 258 -9.42 -9.43 10.41
C LEU A 258 -9.99 -10.75 10.96
N ASN A 259 -9.16 -11.66 11.46
CA ASN A 259 -9.62 -12.90 12.10
C ASN A 259 -10.45 -12.69 13.38
N LYS A 260 -10.47 -11.48 13.95
CA LYS A 260 -11.32 -11.11 15.10
C LYS A 260 -12.70 -10.61 14.68
N LEU A 261 -12.92 -10.38 13.38
CA LEU A 261 -14.21 -10.01 12.83
C LEU A 261 -14.99 -11.25 12.39
N PRO A 262 -16.33 -11.26 12.49
CA PRO A 262 -17.15 -12.32 11.96
C PRO A 262 -16.99 -12.44 10.45
N ASP A 263 -16.91 -13.67 9.92
CA ASP A 263 -16.84 -13.90 8.47
C ASP A 263 -18.05 -13.32 7.72
N SER A 264 -19.22 -13.25 8.35
CA SER A 264 -20.40 -12.61 7.76
C SER A 264 -20.16 -11.13 7.47
N LEU A 265 -19.36 -10.44 8.29
CA LEU A 265 -19.03 -9.03 8.10
C LEU A 265 -18.02 -8.87 6.95
N LYS A 266 -17.00 -9.74 6.91
CA LYS A 266 -16.01 -9.78 5.82
C LYS A 266 -16.68 -10.03 4.47
N ARG A 267 -17.58 -11.02 4.37
CA ARG A 267 -18.32 -11.31 3.13
C ARG A 267 -19.19 -10.15 2.68
N GLN A 268 -19.84 -9.44 3.61
CA GLN A 268 -20.61 -8.24 3.29
C GLN A 268 -19.73 -7.13 2.71
N PHE A 269 -18.55 -6.90 3.28
CA PHE A 269 -17.57 -5.97 2.73
C PHE A 269 -17.14 -6.38 1.31
N VAL A 270 -16.69 -7.62 1.11
CA VAL A 270 -16.18 -8.07 -0.20
C VAL A 270 -17.29 -7.98 -1.26
N ALA A 271 -18.51 -8.42 -0.94
CA ALA A 271 -19.65 -8.31 -1.85
C ALA A 271 -19.94 -6.85 -2.22
N TYR A 272 -19.91 -5.95 -1.24
CA TYR A 272 -20.14 -4.53 -1.47
C TYR A 272 -19.09 -3.94 -2.42
N TYR A 273 -17.81 -4.19 -2.14
CA TYR A 273 -16.72 -3.62 -2.93
C TYR A 273 -16.66 -4.18 -4.35
N PHE A 274 -16.93 -5.48 -4.54
CA PHE A 274 -16.99 -6.07 -5.87
C PHE A 274 -18.20 -5.61 -6.67
N ASN A 275 -19.39 -5.48 -6.06
CA ASN A 275 -20.55 -4.92 -6.77
C ASN A 275 -20.32 -3.45 -7.14
N HIS A 276 -19.69 -2.67 -6.26
CA HIS A 276 -19.25 -1.31 -6.58
C HIS A 276 -18.28 -1.28 -7.77
N SER A 277 -17.28 -2.16 -7.79
CA SER A 277 -16.33 -2.20 -8.91
C SER A 277 -16.98 -2.55 -10.25
N GLU A 278 -17.99 -3.41 -10.25
CA GLU A 278 -18.77 -3.73 -11.46
C GLU A 278 -19.62 -2.56 -11.92
N ALA A 279 -20.27 -1.85 -10.99
CA ALA A 279 -21.03 -0.64 -11.32
C ALA A 279 -20.12 0.44 -11.93
N GLU A 280 -18.89 0.55 -11.44
CA GLU A 280 -17.88 1.48 -11.94
C GLU A 280 -17.12 0.97 -13.18
N GLY A 281 -17.35 -0.27 -13.61
CA GLY A 281 -16.68 -0.87 -14.76
C GLY A 281 -15.16 -0.98 -14.60
N LYS A 282 -14.68 -1.28 -13.38
CA LYS A 282 -13.24 -1.34 -13.06
C LYS A 282 -12.87 -2.61 -12.29
N GLN A 283 -11.58 -2.96 -12.35
CA GLN A 283 -11.01 -4.01 -11.51
C GLN A 283 -10.45 -3.41 -10.22
N VAL A 284 -10.82 -4.00 -9.09
CA VAL A 284 -10.31 -3.69 -7.76
C VAL A 284 -9.46 -4.82 -7.18
N VAL A 285 -8.65 -4.47 -6.17
CA VAL A 285 -7.81 -5.39 -5.40
C VAL A 285 -8.13 -5.29 -3.92
N ILE A 286 -8.11 -6.43 -3.23
CA ILE A 286 -8.14 -6.51 -1.77
C ILE A 286 -6.84 -7.20 -1.33
N THR A 287 -6.16 -6.66 -0.31
CA THR A 287 -5.02 -7.34 0.33
C THR A 287 -5.29 -7.66 1.79
N HIS A 288 -4.64 -8.71 2.30
CA HIS A 288 -4.75 -9.14 3.69
C HIS A 288 -3.41 -9.65 4.23
N LYS A 289 -3.26 -9.65 5.55
CA LYS A 289 -2.15 -10.29 6.26
C LYS A 289 -2.53 -11.68 6.75
N GLU A 290 -1.54 -12.55 6.93
CA GLU A 290 -1.61 -13.78 7.72
C GLU A 290 -2.76 -14.74 7.31
N GLY A 291 -3.12 -14.79 6.03
CA GLY A 291 -4.23 -15.63 5.54
C GLY A 291 -5.61 -15.28 6.11
N GLU A 292 -5.82 -14.04 6.61
CA GLU A 292 -7.05 -13.65 7.30
C GLU A 292 -8.26 -13.40 6.38
N LEU A 293 -8.05 -13.41 5.05
CA LEU A 293 -9.08 -13.47 4.02
C LEU A 293 -8.79 -14.59 3.00
N PRO A 294 -9.81 -15.19 2.37
CA PRO A 294 -9.58 -16.18 1.33
C PRO A 294 -8.80 -15.61 0.15
N LYS A 295 -7.81 -16.37 -0.33
CA LYS A 295 -7.04 -16.03 -1.53
C LYS A 295 -7.83 -16.01 -2.83
N SER A 296 -9.07 -16.51 -2.80
CA SER A 296 -10.02 -16.46 -3.92
C SER A 296 -10.77 -15.13 -4.02
N VAL A 297 -10.56 -14.20 -3.07
CA VAL A 297 -11.11 -12.84 -3.14
C VAL A 297 -10.07 -11.75 -2.81
N SER A 298 -8.81 -12.11 -2.57
CA SER A 298 -7.79 -11.20 -2.04
C SER A 298 -6.38 -11.75 -2.21
N LEU A 299 -5.39 -10.85 -2.11
CA LEU A 299 -3.96 -11.19 -2.22
C LEU A 299 -3.29 -11.14 -0.84
N GLU A 300 -2.33 -12.04 -0.61
CA GLU A 300 -1.49 -12.00 0.58
C GLU A 300 -0.58 -10.77 0.52
N ASP A 301 -0.44 -10.10 1.66
CA ASP A 301 0.46 -9.00 1.86
C ASP A 301 1.42 -9.26 3.03
N LEU A 302 2.73 -9.14 2.76
CA LEU A 302 3.79 -9.55 3.68
C LEU A 302 4.49 -8.33 4.28
N GLU A 303 4.12 -7.93 5.50
CA GLU A 303 4.73 -6.79 6.20
C GLU A 303 6.24 -6.92 6.35
N LYS A 304 7.01 -5.97 5.80
CA LYS A 304 8.49 -5.99 5.78
C LYS A 304 9.01 -7.38 5.40
N GLY A 305 8.31 -7.99 4.46
CA GLY A 305 8.34 -9.42 4.21
C GLY A 305 8.50 -9.72 2.72
N ARG A 306 8.69 -11.00 2.41
CA ARG A 306 8.91 -11.46 1.03
C ARG A 306 8.90 -12.98 0.95
N MET A 307 8.68 -13.47 -0.26
CA MET A 307 8.79 -14.90 -0.57
C MET A 307 10.25 -15.34 -0.72
N LYS A 308 10.55 -16.54 -0.23
CA LYS A 308 11.86 -17.18 -0.42
C LYS A 308 12.14 -17.50 -1.88
N ASP A 309 11.16 -18.15 -2.52
CA ASP A 309 11.22 -18.67 -3.87
C ASP A 309 10.17 -17.98 -4.75
N LYS A 310 10.22 -18.24 -6.06
CA LYS A 310 9.18 -17.83 -7.01
C LYS A 310 7.83 -18.47 -6.64
N THR A 311 6.75 -17.69 -6.71
CA THR A 311 5.38 -18.18 -6.46
C THR A 311 4.49 -18.05 -7.68
N GLU A 312 3.50 -18.94 -7.81
CA GLU A 312 2.45 -18.85 -8.85
C GLU A 312 1.46 -17.73 -8.53
N GLU A 313 1.05 -17.63 -7.27
CA GLU A 313 0.17 -16.57 -6.79
C GLU A 313 0.93 -15.24 -6.71
N PHE A 314 0.25 -14.17 -7.11
CA PHE A 314 0.76 -12.81 -6.98
C PHE A 314 0.57 -12.34 -5.52
N TRP A 315 1.50 -11.55 -5.01
CA TRP A 315 1.47 -11.07 -3.62
C TRP A 315 1.93 -9.61 -3.54
N LEU A 316 1.56 -8.95 -2.44
CA LEU A 316 2.07 -7.63 -2.08
C LEU A 316 3.08 -7.78 -0.94
N THR A 317 4.03 -6.86 -0.88
CA THR A 317 4.74 -6.55 0.35
C THR A 317 4.80 -5.05 0.52
N ASP A 318 4.55 -4.63 1.74
CA ASP A 318 4.80 -3.30 2.23
C ASP A 318 6.16 -3.23 2.92
N GLU A 319 6.90 -2.18 2.59
CA GLU A 319 8.18 -1.82 3.19
C GLU A 319 8.18 -0.30 3.42
N THR A 320 9.11 0.22 4.20
CA THR A 320 9.23 1.66 4.47
C THR A 320 10.61 2.20 4.07
N VAL A 321 10.66 3.47 3.67
CA VAL A 321 11.93 4.20 3.48
C VAL A 321 12.75 4.29 4.76
N SER A 322 12.10 4.17 5.91
CA SER A 322 12.71 4.29 7.23
C SER A 322 13.28 2.97 7.78
N VAL A 323 14.00 3.07 8.89
CA VAL A 323 14.44 1.96 9.73
C VAL A 323 13.68 2.04 11.04
N GLY A 324 12.92 1.00 11.38
CA GLY A 324 12.23 0.87 12.66
C GLY A 324 10.75 1.28 12.67
N SER A 325 10.41 2.50 12.24
CA SER A 325 9.05 3.06 12.37
C SER A 325 8.34 3.24 11.02
N TRP A 326 7.02 3.08 10.94
CA TRP A 326 6.25 3.49 9.75
C TRP A 326 5.96 5.00 9.73
N SER A 327 5.77 5.64 10.89
CA SER A 327 5.54 7.07 11.02
C SER A 327 6.82 7.87 11.31
N TYR A 328 6.74 9.20 11.18
CA TYR A 328 7.90 10.06 11.40
C TYR A 328 8.33 10.07 12.87
N THR A 329 9.64 9.95 13.10
CA THR A 329 10.26 10.22 14.41
C THR A 329 11.43 11.20 14.25
N ASN A 330 11.79 11.89 15.33
CA ASN A 330 12.92 12.84 15.31
C ASN A 330 14.27 12.18 15.00
N ASP A 331 14.42 10.90 15.33
CA ASP A 331 15.63 10.09 15.16
C ASP A 331 15.52 9.06 14.02
N LEU A 332 14.53 9.24 13.12
CA LEU A 332 14.19 8.27 12.08
C LEU A 332 15.39 7.98 11.16
N GLY A 333 15.94 6.77 11.29
CA GLY A 333 16.92 6.24 10.34
C GLY A 333 16.26 5.93 9.00
N LEU A 334 17.01 6.00 7.90
CA LEU A 334 16.52 5.73 6.55
C LEU A 334 17.34 4.63 5.86
N LYS A 335 16.67 3.85 5.02
CA LYS A 335 17.29 2.98 4.01
C LYS A 335 17.85 3.84 2.87
N THR A 336 18.79 3.30 2.11
CA THR A 336 19.26 3.92 0.87
C THR A 336 18.32 3.59 -0.29
N SER A 337 18.37 4.41 -1.35
CA SER A 337 17.66 4.13 -2.61
C SER A 337 18.08 2.80 -3.23
N ASN A 338 19.36 2.43 -3.15
CA ASN A 338 19.86 1.15 -3.68
C ASN A 338 19.23 -0.06 -2.99
N GLU A 339 19.10 -0.01 -1.66
CA GLU A 339 18.47 -1.10 -0.89
C GLU A 339 17.01 -1.31 -1.30
N ILE A 340 16.29 -0.24 -1.59
CA ILE A 340 14.89 -0.31 -2.03
C ILE A 340 14.80 -0.83 -3.47
N ILE A 341 15.72 -0.42 -4.35
CA ILE A 341 15.79 -0.93 -5.73
C ILE A 341 16.10 -2.44 -5.75
N ASP A 342 17.05 -2.89 -4.93
CA ASP A 342 17.39 -4.31 -4.82
C ASP A 342 16.20 -5.13 -4.30
N LEU A 343 15.48 -4.60 -3.29
CA LEU A 343 14.25 -5.20 -2.81
C LEU A 343 13.19 -5.27 -3.91
N LEU A 344 12.94 -4.18 -4.64
CA LEU A 344 11.98 -4.16 -5.74
C LEU A 344 12.30 -5.23 -6.79
N ALA A 345 13.56 -5.36 -7.19
CA ALA A 345 13.99 -6.37 -8.15
C ALA A 345 13.79 -7.81 -7.63
N ASP A 346 14.14 -8.08 -6.36
CA ASP A 346 13.92 -9.39 -5.73
C ASP A 346 12.42 -9.75 -5.67
N ILE A 347 11.59 -8.82 -5.22
CA ILE A 347 10.13 -8.97 -5.10
C ILE A 347 9.50 -9.26 -6.47
N VAL A 348 9.81 -8.44 -7.48
CA VAL A 348 9.21 -8.58 -8.81
C VAL A 348 9.62 -9.90 -9.48
N SER A 349 10.87 -10.33 -9.29
CA SER A 349 11.35 -11.61 -9.82
C SER A 349 10.66 -12.84 -9.23
N LYS A 350 10.06 -12.69 -8.04
CA LYS A 350 9.33 -13.73 -7.30
C LYS A 350 7.82 -13.54 -7.34
N ASN A 351 7.32 -12.81 -8.34
CA ASN A 351 5.89 -12.60 -8.60
C ASN A 351 5.18 -11.69 -7.58
N GLY A 352 5.88 -10.69 -7.02
CA GLY A 352 5.30 -9.73 -6.09
C GLY A 352 5.20 -8.29 -6.63
N ALA A 353 4.52 -7.43 -5.86
CA ALA A 353 4.57 -5.98 -5.94
C ALA A 353 5.05 -5.38 -4.61
N LEU A 354 5.72 -4.23 -4.69
CA LEU A 354 6.21 -3.46 -3.54
C LEU A 354 5.35 -2.21 -3.33
N MET A 355 4.83 -2.05 -2.12
CA MET A 355 4.19 -0.81 -1.67
C MET A 355 5.09 -0.13 -0.62
N LEU A 356 5.75 0.96 -1.01
CA LEU A 356 6.71 1.64 -0.16
C LEU A 356 6.04 2.74 0.68
N ASN A 357 6.21 2.69 1.99
CA ASN A 357 5.78 3.71 2.92
C ASN A 357 6.79 4.85 2.98
N VAL A 358 6.27 6.07 3.06
CA VAL A 358 7.00 7.25 3.57
C VAL A 358 6.47 7.69 4.93
N SER A 359 7.23 8.53 5.61
CA SER A 359 6.94 9.00 6.96
C SER A 359 6.91 10.53 7.01
N PRO A 360 5.79 11.18 6.61
CA PRO A 360 5.62 12.62 6.68
C PRO A 360 5.56 13.12 8.13
N LYS A 361 6.02 14.36 8.35
CA LYS A 361 5.87 15.07 9.63
C LYS A 361 4.40 15.44 9.86
N ALA A 362 3.99 15.68 11.10
CA ALA A 362 2.61 16.07 11.45
C ALA A 362 2.07 17.29 10.70
N ASN A 363 2.92 18.21 10.25
CA ASN A 363 2.50 19.36 9.44
C ASN A 363 2.23 19.02 7.96
N GLY A 364 2.58 17.82 7.48
CA GLY A 364 2.38 17.38 6.09
C GLY A 364 3.62 17.45 5.20
N ILE A 365 4.77 17.90 5.72
CA ILE A 365 6.03 17.84 4.97
C ILE A 365 6.54 16.40 4.95
N ILE A 366 6.81 15.87 3.76
CA ILE A 366 7.69 14.71 3.60
C ILE A 366 9.13 15.21 3.72
N PRO A 367 9.93 14.73 4.70
CA PRO A 367 11.32 15.18 4.88
C PRO A 367 12.16 15.07 3.60
N GLN A 368 13.00 16.08 3.34
CA GLN A 368 13.80 16.20 2.10
C GLN A 368 14.63 14.94 1.80
N ASN A 369 15.23 14.34 2.83
CA ASN A 369 16.01 13.10 2.71
C ASN A 369 15.16 11.89 2.25
N GLN A 370 13.87 11.82 2.59
CA GLN A 370 12.97 10.82 2.04
C GLN A 370 12.59 11.15 0.59
N GLN A 371 12.39 12.43 0.25
CA GLN A 371 12.11 12.84 -1.13
C GLN A 371 13.28 12.48 -2.06
N GLU A 372 14.53 12.70 -1.62
CA GLU A 372 15.74 12.36 -2.38
C GLU A 372 15.82 10.86 -2.69
N ILE A 373 15.56 10.00 -1.71
CA ILE A 373 15.49 8.54 -1.91
C ILE A 373 14.47 8.19 -3.00
N LEU A 374 13.26 8.77 -2.93
CA LEU A 374 12.20 8.53 -3.91
C LEU A 374 12.59 9.01 -5.31
N LEU A 375 13.20 10.18 -5.43
CA LEU A 375 13.65 10.73 -6.71
C LEU A 375 14.77 9.89 -7.33
N GLU A 376 15.70 9.37 -6.53
CA GLU A 376 16.74 8.46 -7.00
C GLU A 376 16.18 7.12 -7.49
N ILE A 377 15.17 6.57 -6.81
CA ILE A 377 14.43 5.38 -7.28
C ILE A 377 13.76 5.67 -8.62
N GLY A 378 13.10 6.83 -8.73
CA GLY A 378 12.47 7.30 -9.96
C GLY A 378 13.44 7.41 -11.13
N GLN A 379 14.61 8.01 -10.91
CA GLN A 379 15.65 8.13 -11.92
C GLN A 379 16.15 6.76 -12.41
N TRP A 380 16.25 5.78 -11.51
CA TRP A 380 16.59 4.41 -11.90
C TRP A 380 15.48 3.76 -12.73
N LEU A 381 14.21 3.93 -12.33
CA LEU A 381 13.04 3.39 -13.03
C LEU A 381 12.78 4.05 -14.39
N GLU A 382 13.20 5.30 -14.60
CA GLU A 382 13.12 5.95 -15.91
C GLU A 382 13.96 5.20 -16.97
N THR A 383 15.14 4.70 -16.56
CA THR A 383 16.02 3.93 -17.45
C THR A 383 15.67 2.45 -17.48
N ASN A 384 15.37 1.87 -16.32
CA ASN A 384 15.29 0.42 -16.13
C ASN A 384 13.87 -0.12 -15.95
N GLY A 385 12.85 0.75 -15.96
CA GLY A 385 11.47 0.39 -15.70
C GLY A 385 10.88 -0.63 -16.68
N GLU A 386 11.46 -0.78 -17.88
CA GLU A 386 11.09 -1.84 -18.82
C GLU A 386 11.27 -3.25 -18.22
N ALA A 387 12.28 -3.43 -17.35
CA ALA A 387 12.55 -4.68 -16.64
C ALA A 387 11.69 -4.89 -15.38
N ILE A 388 10.83 -3.94 -15.05
CA ILE A 388 9.94 -3.99 -13.89
C ILE A 388 8.48 -4.01 -14.36
N TYR A 389 8.03 -2.93 -15.01
CA TYR A 389 6.63 -2.72 -15.32
C TYR A 389 6.10 -3.62 -16.44
N GLY A 390 4.98 -4.28 -16.17
CA GLY A 390 4.35 -5.21 -17.10
C GLY A 390 5.19 -6.48 -17.36
N THR A 391 6.19 -6.76 -16.53
CA THR A 391 6.94 -8.02 -16.59
C THR A 391 6.23 -9.12 -15.81
N ARG A 392 6.59 -10.37 -16.09
CA ARG A 392 6.26 -11.56 -15.29
C ARG A 392 7.57 -12.24 -14.89
N THR A 393 7.46 -13.21 -13.98
CA THR A 393 8.62 -14.01 -13.58
C THR A 393 9.14 -14.83 -14.75
N TRP A 394 10.46 -14.99 -14.83
CA TRP A 394 11.07 -15.96 -15.73
C TRP A 394 11.12 -17.37 -15.09
N GLU A 395 11.67 -18.35 -15.80
CA GLU A 395 11.84 -19.74 -15.31
C GLU A 395 12.60 -19.78 -13.99
N VAL A 396 13.68 -18.99 -13.90
CA VAL A 396 14.50 -18.79 -12.70
C VAL A 396 14.25 -17.37 -12.19
N TYR A 397 14.01 -17.19 -10.89
CA TYR A 397 13.82 -15.83 -10.32
C TYR A 397 15.15 -15.08 -10.14
N GLY A 398 16.24 -15.81 -9.91
CA GLY A 398 17.54 -15.20 -9.66
C GLY A 398 18.63 -16.21 -9.38
N GLU A 399 19.86 -15.71 -9.32
CA GLU A 399 21.06 -16.43 -8.93
C GLU A 399 21.97 -15.51 -8.10
N GLY A 400 23.00 -16.10 -7.49
CA GLY A 400 23.97 -15.37 -6.65
C GLY A 400 24.15 -15.97 -5.26
N PRO A 401 25.11 -15.42 -4.48
CA PRO A 401 25.46 -15.93 -3.18
C PRO A 401 24.43 -15.58 -2.09
N THR A 402 23.64 -14.52 -2.27
CA THR A 402 22.74 -14.02 -1.23
C THR A 402 21.43 -14.78 -1.24
N LYS A 403 21.19 -15.58 -0.20
CA LYS A 403 20.00 -16.42 -0.06
C LYS A 403 19.07 -15.92 1.04
N GLN A 404 17.78 -16.04 0.78
CA GLN A 404 16.74 -15.91 1.78
C GLN A 404 16.43 -17.28 2.37
N GLU A 405 16.42 -17.41 3.69
CA GLU A 405 16.24 -18.71 4.33
C GLU A 405 14.77 -19.14 4.41
N LYS A 406 13.84 -18.19 4.56
CA LYS A 406 12.40 -18.42 4.77
C LYS A 406 11.52 -17.35 4.12
N SER A 407 10.30 -17.70 3.75
CA SER A 407 9.23 -16.73 3.44
C SER A 407 8.62 -16.19 4.73
N GLY A 408 8.03 -14.99 4.67
CA GLY A 408 7.20 -14.45 5.75
C GLY A 408 7.34 -12.95 5.94
N MET A 409 6.74 -12.47 7.03
CA MET A 409 6.76 -11.08 7.49
C MET A 409 7.97 -10.80 8.38
N PHE A 410 8.34 -9.52 8.50
CA PHE A 410 9.43 -9.02 9.35
C PHE A 410 10.74 -9.79 9.17
N LEU A 411 11.20 -9.83 7.93
CA LEU A 411 12.44 -10.53 7.60
C LEU A 411 13.65 -9.61 7.85
N ASP A 412 14.76 -10.25 8.21
CA ASP A 412 16.03 -9.55 8.31
C ASP A 412 16.45 -8.99 6.96
N LYS A 413 17.11 -7.84 7.02
CA LYS A 413 17.70 -7.18 5.86
C LYS A 413 18.72 -8.10 5.19
N LEU A 414 18.58 -8.29 3.89
CA LEU A 414 19.66 -8.87 3.07
C LEU A 414 20.60 -7.79 2.56
N HIS A 415 21.86 -8.20 2.44
CA HIS A 415 22.89 -7.41 1.79
C HIS A 415 23.25 -8.10 0.49
N TYR A 416 22.66 -7.61 -0.61
CA TYR A 416 22.97 -8.09 -1.94
C TYR A 416 24.35 -7.60 -2.38
N THR A 417 24.91 -8.32 -3.35
CA THR A 417 26.20 -8.05 -3.96
C THR A 417 26.05 -7.95 -5.48
N ALA A 418 27.07 -7.45 -6.16
CA ALA A 418 27.11 -7.43 -7.63
C ALA A 418 27.08 -8.83 -8.30
N GLN A 419 27.18 -9.91 -7.51
CA GLN A 419 27.02 -11.29 -8.00
C GLN A 419 25.56 -11.77 -7.95
N ASP A 420 24.69 -11.03 -7.27
CA ASP A 420 23.28 -11.35 -7.20
C ASP A 420 22.56 -10.79 -8.43
N VAL A 421 21.82 -11.67 -9.10
CA VAL A 421 21.04 -11.33 -10.31
C VAL A 421 19.58 -11.73 -10.08
N ARG A 422 18.67 -10.88 -10.52
CA ARG A 422 17.22 -11.15 -10.52
C ARG A 422 16.67 -11.08 -11.93
N TYR A 423 15.75 -11.98 -12.24
CA TYR A 423 15.24 -12.14 -13.59
C TYR A 423 13.76 -11.82 -13.69
N THR A 424 13.42 -11.08 -14.73
CA THR A 424 12.05 -10.83 -15.15
C THR A 424 11.92 -11.07 -16.66
N GLN A 425 10.71 -11.24 -17.16
CA GLN A 425 10.45 -11.47 -18.58
C GLN A 425 9.28 -10.64 -19.08
N LYS A 426 9.39 -10.13 -20.31
CA LYS A 426 8.29 -9.50 -21.04
C LYS A 426 8.35 -9.86 -22.52
N GLY A 427 7.37 -10.66 -22.97
CA GLY A 427 7.38 -11.23 -24.31
C GLY A 427 8.66 -12.04 -24.55
N ASP A 428 9.41 -11.66 -25.58
CA ASP A 428 10.65 -12.33 -25.97
C ASP A 428 11.91 -11.79 -25.28
N ASN A 429 11.76 -10.85 -24.35
CA ASN A 429 12.88 -10.27 -23.61
C ASN A 429 12.96 -10.85 -22.20
N ILE A 430 14.15 -11.32 -21.83
CA ILE A 430 14.52 -11.65 -20.46
C ILE A 430 15.40 -10.52 -19.94
N TYR A 431 15.15 -10.02 -18.74
CA TYR A 431 15.94 -8.98 -18.11
C TYR A 431 16.70 -9.57 -16.94
N ALA A 432 18.02 -9.46 -16.99
CA ALA A 432 18.93 -9.80 -15.90
C ALA A 432 19.29 -8.53 -15.13
N ILE A 433 18.77 -8.39 -13.92
CA ILE A 433 18.94 -7.25 -13.03
C ILE A 433 20.04 -7.61 -12.03
N PHE A 434 21.26 -7.13 -12.27
CA PHE A 434 22.39 -7.27 -11.35
C PHE A 434 22.22 -6.30 -10.18
N LEU A 435 22.27 -6.80 -8.95
CA LEU A 435 22.07 -6.02 -7.72
C LEU A 435 23.36 -5.32 -7.26
N GLY A 436 24.07 -4.75 -8.24
CA GLY A 436 25.34 -4.03 -8.08
C GLY A 436 26.18 -4.11 -9.35
N TRP A 437 27.10 -3.15 -9.54
CA TRP A 437 28.00 -3.13 -10.70
C TRP A 437 29.13 -4.16 -10.56
N PRO A 438 29.25 -5.15 -11.47
CA PRO A 438 30.26 -6.21 -11.37
C PRO A 438 31.68 -5.77 -11.78
N GLY A 439 31.85 -4.54 -12.29
CA GLY A 439 33.13 -3.98 -12.70
C GLY A 439 33.17 -3.58 -14.17
N ASN A 440 34.19 -2.80 -14.56
CA ASN A 440 34.37 -2.31 -15.93
C ASN A 440 35.09 -3.36 -16.80
N ASN A 441 34.57 -3.67 -17.98
CA ASN A 441 35.08 -4.75 -18.84
C ASN A 441 35.19 -6.10 -18.10
N ALA A 442 34.33 -6.33 -17.10
CA ALA A 442 34.31 -7.54 -16.31
C ALA A 442 33.64 -8.65 -17.14
N ASN A 443 34.23 -9.85 -17.09
CA ASN A 443 33.60 -11.03 -17.65
C ASN A 443 32.71 -11.68 -16.60
N VAL A 444 31.44 -11.82 -16.92
CA VAL A 444 30.42 -12.39 -16.04
C VAL A 444 29.72 -13.54 -16.77
N THR A 445 29.34 -14.58 -16.04
CA THR A 445 28.59 -15.71 -16.57
C THR A 445 27.26 -15.79 -15.85
N LEU A 446 26.17 -15.72 -16.61
CA LEU A 446 24.83 -16.01 -16.11
C LEU A 446 24.58 -17.52 -16.20
N GLN A 447 24.76 -18.23 -15.08
CA GLN A 447 24.68 -19.69 -15.02
C GLN A 447 23.25 -20.21 -15.21
N SER A 448 22.26 -19.36 -14.92
CA SER A 448 20.84 -19.62 -15.14
C SER A 448 20.48 -19.87 -16.61
N PHE A 449 21.38 -19.58 -17.56
CA PHE A 449 21.23 -19.88 -18.98
C PHE A 449 21.93 -21.18 -19.42
N SER A 450 22.50 -21.95 -18.50
CA SER A 450 23.20 -23.20 -18.81
C SER A 450 22.25 -24.32 -19.22
N GLU A 451 22.79 -25.31 -19.93
CA GLU A 451 22.07 -26.56 -20.23
C GLU A 451 21.71 -27.34 -18.95
N GLU A 452 22.47 -27.18 -17.87
CA GLU A 452 22.17 -27.79 -16.57
C GLU A 452 20.88 -27.21 -15.95
N VAL A 453 20.67 -25.89 -16.08
CA VAL A 453 19.53 -25.21 -15.46
C VAL A 453 18.29 -25.21 -16.35
N LEU A 454 18.44 -24.93 -17.64
CA LEU A 454 17.31 -24.81 -18.57
C LEU A 454 17.09 -26.03 -19.46
N GLY A 455 18.07 -26.93 -19.58
CA GLY A 455 17.99 -28.09 -20.47
C GLY A 455 17.68 -27.68 -21.92
N GLU A 456 16.64 -28.25 -22.50
CA GLU A 456 16.18 -27.94 -23.86
C GLU A 456 15.53 -26.53 -23.97
N ASN A 457 15.29 -25.85 -22.85
CA ASN A 457 14.69 -24.51 -22.82
C ASN A 457 15.73 -23.38 -22.91
N VAL A 458 17.01 -23.68 -23.12
CA VAL A 458 18.04 -22.65 -23.36
C VAL A 458 17.63 -21.86 -24.62
N PRO A 459 17.39 -20.53 -24.51
CA PRO A 459 16.89 -19.77 -25.64
C PRO A 459 17.99 -19.52 -26.67
N GLN A 460 17.61 -19.44 -27.94
CA GLN A 460 18.44 -18.78 -28.94
C GLN A 460 18.49 -17.28 -28.62
N ILE A 461 19.68 -16.69 -28.54
CA ILE A 461 19.87 -15.27 -28.21
C ILE A 461 20.22 -14.48 -29.47
N GLU A 462 19.39 -13.50 -29.81
CA GLU A 462 19.58 -12.61 -30.96
C GLU A 462 20.42 -11.38 -30.59
N ALA A 463 20.18 -10.81 -29.41
CA ALA A 463 20.89 -9.62 -28.96
C ALA A 463 20.98 -9.56 -27.44
N VAL A 464 22.07 -8.98 -26.95
CA VAL A 464 22.25 -8.65 -25.54
C VAL A 464 22.63 -7.19 -25.40
N THR A 465 21.82 -6.44 -24.67
CA THR A 465 21.97 -4.99 -24.50
C THR A 465 21.86 -4.61 -23.04
N VAL A 466 22.50 -3.52 -22.68
CA VAL A 466 22.33 -2.85 -21.40
C VAL A 466 21.32 -1.74 -21.56
N LEU A 467 20.31 -1.69 -20.70
CA LEU A 467 19.36 -0.59 -20.67
C LEU A 467 20.11 0.72 -20.34
N GLY A 468 19.98 1.73 -21.20
CA GLY A 468 20.75 2.98 -21.12
C GLY A 468 22.22 2.88 -21.56
N GLY A 469 22.70 1.69 -21.97
CA GLY A 469 24.13 1.42 -22.22
C GLY A 469 24.50 0.89 -23.61
N GLY A 470 23.55 0.28 -24.31
CA GLY A 470 23.77 -0.28 -25.66
C GLY A 470 24.22 -1.74 -25.65
N GLU A 471 24.64 -2.25 -26.80
CA GLU A 471 25.03 -3.65 -26.99
C GLU A 471 26.30 -4.03 -26.23
N ILE A 472 26.36 -5.27 -25.77
CA ILE A 472 27.54 -5.85 -25.10
C ILE A 472 28.00 -7.13 -25.80
N VAL A 473 29.29 -7.43 -25.65
CA VAL A 473 29.85 -8.68 -26.15
C VAL A 473 29.31 -9.83 -25.33
N TYR A 474 28.77 -10.85 -26.01
CA TYR A 474 28.26 -12.04 -25.37
C TYR A 474 28.64 -13.32 -26.11
N LYS A 475 28.61 -14.44 -25.39
CA LYS A 475 28.70 -15.79 -25.93
C LYS A 475 27.85 -16.73 -25.09
N LEU A 476 26.95 -17.47 -25.73
CA LEU A 476 26.20 -18.55 -25.10
C LEU A 476 26.92 -19.87 -25.38
N ASP A 477 27.16 -20.66 -24.34
CA ASP A 477 27.54 -22.07 -24.45
C ASP A 477 26.91 -22.91 -23.32
N GLY A 478 27.24 -24.20 -23.23
CA GLY A 478 26.60 -25.12 -22.29
C GLY A 478 26.76 -24.74 -20.81
N GLN A 479 27.72 -23.88 -20.46
CA GLN A 479 27.93 -23.40 -19.09
C GLN A 479 27.12 -22.13 -18.75
N GLY A 480 26.47 -21.50 -19.74
CA GLY A 480 25.61 -20.34 -19.55
C GLY A 480 25.90 -19.20 -20.52
N LEU A 481 25.33 -18.04 -20.22
CA LEU A 481 25.51 -16.83 -21.02
C LEU A 481 26.68 -16.01 -20.47
N HIS A 482 27.78 -15.97 -21.21
CA HIS A 482 28.95 -15.16 -20.91
C HIS A 482 28.79 -13.76 -21.47
N LEU A 483 29.08 -12.75 -20.66
CA LEU A 483 28.93 -11.32 -20.95
C LEU A 483 30.23 -10.60 -20.60
N THR A 484 30.59 -9.58 -21.39
CA THR A 484 31.58 -8.58 -20.98
C THR A 484 30.87 -7.26 -20.70
N THR A 485 30.94 -6.77 -19.47
CA THR A 485 30.32 -5.49 -19.11
C THR A 485 30.98 -4.31 -19.82
N LEU A 486 30.27 -3.18 -19.86
CA LEU A 486 30.74 -1.98 -20.53
C LEU A 486 32.02 -1.42 -19.88
N ALA A 487 32.78 -0.65 -20.65
CA ALA A 487 34.03 -0.05 -20.20
C ALA A 487 33.84 1.01 -19.10
N ASN A 488 32.65 1.60 -19.01
CA ASN A 488 32.29 2.59 -18.01
C ASN A 488 31.01 2.16 -17.29
N MET A 489 30.97 2.39 -15.99
CA MET A 489 29.77 2.21 -15.17
C MET A 489 28.69 3.20 -15.61
N ILE A 490 27.47 2.72 -15.78
CA ILE A 490 26.30 3.54 -16.13
C ILE A 490 25.60 4.04 -14.88
N ASN A 491 25.40 3.13 -13.93
CA ASN A 491 24.76 3.40 -12.66
C ASN A 491 25.46 2.57 -11.59
N GLU A 492 25.73 3.18 -10.44
CA GLU A 492 26.30 2.51 -9.27
C GLU A 492 25.31 1.57 -8.58
N LYS A 493 24.01 1.76 -8.85
CA LYS A 493 22.90 0.94 -8.35
C LYS A 493 22.73 -0.33 -9.20
N ALA A 494 21.57 -0.97 -9.13
CA ALA A 494 21.28 -2.15 -9.96
C ALA A 494 21.45 -1.87 -11.47
N PHE A 495 22.06 -2.82 -12.17
CA PHE A 495 22.38 -2.74 -13.60
C PHE A 495 21.56 -3.77 -14.37
N VAL A 496 20.94 -3.38 -15.50
CA VAL A 496 20.00 -4.25 -16.23
C VAL A 496 20.52 -4.62 -17.61
N VAL A 497 20.64 -5.92 -17.84
CA VAL A 497 20.91 -6.51 -19.16
C VAL A 497 19.62 -7.07 -19.73
N LYS A 498 19.23 -6.58 -20.90
CA LYS A 498 18.13 -7.09 -21.72
C LYS A 498 18.67 -8.12 -22.71
N ILE A 499 18.14 -9.33 -22.64
CA ILE A 499 18.47 -10.50 -23.45
C ILE A 499 17.27 -10.77 -24.35
N SER A 500 17.44 -10.51 -25.65
CA SER A 500 16.38 -10.68 -26.65
C SER A 500 16.48 -12.08 -27.25
N LYS A 501 15.41 -12.87 -27.11
CA LYS A 501 15.34 -14.21 -27.70
C LYS A 501 15.14 -14.11 -29.22
N GLY A 502 15.83 -14.95 -29.96
CA GLY A 502 15.54 -15.19 -31.38
C GLY A 502 14.21 -15.92 -31.56
N LYS A 503 13.59 -15.73 -32.73
CA LYS A 503 12.33 -16.38 -33.11
C LYS A 503 12.48 -17.87 -33.43
#